data_AF-A0A532EAD9-F1
#
_entry.id   AF-A0A532EAD9-F1
#
_cell.length_a   1.000
_cell.length_b   1.000
_cell.length_c   1.000
_cell.angle_alpha   90.00
_cell.angle_beta   90.00
_cell.angle_gamma   90.00
#
_symmetry.space_group_name_H-M   'P 1'
#
loop_
_entity.id
_entity.type
_entity.pdbx_description
1 polymer ?
#
loop_
_entity_poly.entity_id
_entity_poly.type
_entity_poly.pdbx_seq_one_letter_code
_entity_poly.pdbx_strand_id
1 'polypeptide(L)'
;MQEHDMSWVRTEMTLAQPAPSSERGLTAWIRKNLIATTGDAILTIVGIALVAMILPQIVNWAFINAQWIGPDRSVCATVAQGGIQPDGWTGACWAFVNAKFGQFMFGTYPVEERWRPIVVAILFVALLVPLLIPRVPRKGLNAILLFLALPVVAFVLLVGGMFGLPHVETSRWGGLLVTLS
;
A
#
# COMPACT_ATOMS: atom_id res chain seq x y z
N MET A 1 63.71 -2.02 -24.96
CA MET A 1 63.00 -1.53 -23.77
C MET A 1 62.44 -0.17 -24.15
N GLN A 2 61.12 -0.06 -24.35
CA GLN A 2 60.48 1.22 -24.70
C GLN A 2 60.29 2.03 -23.42
N GLU A 3 60.94 3.19 -23.34
CA GLU A 3 60.69 4.20 -22.31
C GLU A 3 59.30 4.79 -22.55
N HIS A 4 58.37 4.51 -21.64
CA HIS A 4 57.07 5.16 -21.63
C HIS A 4 57.21 6.52 -20.94
N ASP A 5 56.99 7.59 -21.71
CA ASP A 5 57.01 8.98 -21.24
C ASP A 5 55.85 9.23 -20.25
N MET A 6 56.21 9.37 -18.97
CA MET A 6 55.28 9.60 -17.86
C MET A 6 54.95 11.09 -17.68
N SER A 7 55.44 11.98 -18.58
CA SER A 7 55.21 13.44 -18.53
C SER A 7 53.73 13.84 -18.46
N TRP A 8 52.81 13.00 -18.95
CA TRP A 8 51.40 13.32 -19.07
C TRP A 8 50.51 12.65 -18.01
N VAL A 9 51.09 11.85 -17.12
CA VAL A 9 50.32 11.11 -16.10
C VAL A 9 50.45 11.81 -14.75
N ARG A 10 49.32 12.18 -14.14
CA ARG A 10 49.28 12.76 -12.79
C ARG A 10 49.86 11.77 -11.78
N THR A 11 50.79 12.24 -10.95
CA THR A 11 51.45 11.46 -9.89
C THR A 11 50.70 11.47 -8.57
N GLU A 12 49.75 12.39 -8.38
CA GLU A 12 48.99 12.55 -7.14
C GLU A 12 47.48 12.42 -7.37
N MET A 13 46.81 11.78 -6.40
CA MET A 13 45.35 11.65 -6.37
C MET A 13 44.71 13.03 -6.23
N THR A 14 43.73 13.32 -7.07
CA THR A 14 43.02 14.61 -7.04
C THR A 14 42.04 14.64 -5.86
N LEU A 15 41.93 15.77 -5.17
CA LEU A 15 41.00 15.93 -4.04
C LEU A 15 39.55 15.64 -4.49
N ALA A 16 38.81 14.93 -3.65
CA ALA A 16 37.41 14.61 -3.91
C ALA A 16 36.58 15.90 -3.93
N GLN A 17 36.16 16.30 -5.13
CA GLN A 17 35.28 17.45 -5.31
C GLN A 17 33.82 16.99 -5.22
N PRO A 18 32.92 17.80 -4.64
CA PRO A 18 31.51 17.50 -4.73
C PRO A 18 31.10 17.35 -6.21
N ALA A 19 30.34 16.29 -6.52
CA ALA A 19 29.66 16.11 -7.80
C ALA A 19 29.02 17.43 -8.31
N PRO A 20 28.96 17.64 -9.63
CA PRO A 20 28.40 18.85 -10.21
C PRO A 20 27.00 19.15 -9.67
N SER A 21 26.66 20.43 -9.50
CA SER A 21 25.31 20.84 -9.09
C SER A 21 24.23 20.39 -10.08
N SER A 22 24.59 20.16 -11.34
CA SER A 22 23.70 19.61 -12.38
C SER A 22 23.37 18.12 -12.21
N GLU A 23 24.13 17.39 -11.39
CA GLU A 23 23.94 15.95 -11.12
C GLU A 23 23.26 15.70 -9.77
N ARG A 24 22.83 16.76 -9.07
CA ARG A 24 22.19 16.67 -7.76
C ARG A 24 20.84 17.36 -7.74
N GLY A 25 19.94 16.84 -6.92
CA GLY A 25 18.65 17.45 -6.63
C GLY A 25 17.52 17.01 -7.55
N LEU A 26 16.34 17.59 -7.30
CA LEU A 26 15.08 17.20 -7.94
C LEU A 26 15.10 17.43 -9.46
N THR A 27 15.71 18.53 -9.93
CA THR A 27 15.78 18.89 -11.35
C THR A 27 16.66 17.93 -12.14
N ALA A 28 17.81 17.53 -11.59
CA ALA A 28 18.68 16.51 -12.15
C ALA A 28 17.95 15.15 -12.25
N TRP A 29 17.19 14.80 -11.19
CA TRP A 29 16.38 13.58 -11.16
C TRP A 29 15.28 13.58 -12.22
N ILE A 30 14.55 14.69 -12.38
CA ILE A 30 13.50 14.82 -13.41
C ILE A 30 14.09 14.66 -14.81
N ARG A 31 15.18 15.36 -15.12
CA ARG A 31 15.84 15.23 -16.43
C ARG A 31 16.32 13.80 -16.70
N LYS A 32 16.87 13.14 -15.68
CA LYS A 32 17.43 11.79 -15.82
C LYS A 32 16.38 10.67 -15.86
N ASN A 33 15.20 10.85 -15.26
CA ASN A 33 14.20 9.78 -15.14
C ASN A 33 12.92 10.02 -15.97
N LEU A 34 12.53 11.27 -16.20
CA LEU A 34 11.28 11.61 -16.89
C LEU A 34 11.51 12.16 -18.31
N ILE A 35 12.68 12.73 -18.58
CA ILE A 35 12.97 13.43 -19.84
C ILE A 35 14.35 13.00 -20.39
N ALA A 36 14.76 11.76 -20.13
CA ALA A 36 16.06 11.26 -20.56
C ALA A 36 16.13 11.09 -22.09
N THR A 37 15.02 10.67 -22.70
CA THR A 37 14.88 10.53 -24.16
C THR A 37 13.61 11.23 -24.66
N THR A 38 13.51 11.47 -25.98
CA THR A 38 12.30 12.02 -26.61
C THR A 38 11.07 11.14 -26.34
N GLY A 39 11.25 9.82 -26.29
CA GLY A 39 10.19 8.86 -25.94
C GLY A 39 9.72 9.04 -24.49
N ASP A 40 10.65 9.15 -23.54
CA ASP A 40 10.32 9.36 -22.12
C ASP A 40 9.62 10.69 -21.90
N ALA A 41 10.05 11.74 -22.62
CA ALA A 41 9.41 13.05 -22.57
C ALA A 41 7.95 12.98 -23.06
N ILE A 42 7.69 12.31 -24.19
CA ILE A 42 6.33 12.12 -24.72
C ILE A 42 5.49 11.31 -23.73
N LEU A 43 6.01 10.18 -23.22
CA LEU A 43 5.29 9.33 -22.26
C LEU A 43 4.97 10.07 -20.98
N THR A 44 5.90 10.90 -20.49
CA THR A 44 5.70 11.75 -19.31
C THR A 44 4.60 12.78 -19.54
N ILE A 45 4.60 13.46 -20.70
CA ILE A 45 3.56 14.44 -21.03
C ILE A 45 2.18 13.76 -21.12
N VAL A 46 2.10 12.62 -21.81
CA VAL A 46 0.86 11.84 -21.92
C VAL A 46 0.39 11.37 -20.54
N GLY A 47 1.30 10.86 -19.71
CA GLY A 47 1.00 10.43 -18.34
C GLY A 47 0.47 11.58 -17.48
N ILE A 48 1.10 12.76 -17.54
CA ILE A 48 0.62 13.95 -16.85
C ILE A 48 -0.75 14.38 -17.37
N ALA A 49 -0.98 14.36 -18.69
CA ALA A 49 -2.27 14.70 -19.27
C ALA A 49 -3.39 13.75 -18.80
N LEU A 50 -3.12 12.44 -18.78
CA LEU A 50 -4.07 11.45 -18.27
C LEU A 50 -4.37 11.67 -16.78
N VAL A 51 -3.35 11.90 -15.96
CA VAL A 51 -3.53 12.21 -14.53
C VAL A 51 -4.35 13.49 -14.37
N ALA A 52 -4.06 14.53 -15.13
CA ALA A 52 -4.78 15.80 -15.06
C ALA A 52 -6.25 15.67 -15.49
N MET A 53 -6.58 14.73 -16.38
CA MET A 53 -7.98 14.46 -16.78
C MET A 53 -8.73 13.59 -15.76
N ILE A 54 -8.08 12.56 -15.22
CA ILE A 54 -8.74 11.55 -14.38
C ILE A 54 -8.77 11.96 -12.91
N LEU A 55 -7.67 12.51 -12.39
CA LEU A 55 -7.52 12.79 -10.96
C LEU A 55 -8.59 13.76 -10.43
N PRO A 56 -8.94 14.86 -11.12
CA PRO A 56 -10.00 15.73 -10.65
C PRO A 56 -11.36 15.04 -10.60
N GLN A 57 -11.66 14.14 -11.54
CA GLN A 57 -12.92 13.39 -11.54
C GLN A 57 -12.99 12.43 -10.34
N ILE A 58 -11.90 11.70 -10.07
CA ILE A 58 -11.81 10.81 -8.90
C ILE A 58 -11.94 11.61 -7.61
N VAL A 59 -11.24 12.75 -7.49
CA VAL A 59 -11.31 13.58 -6.28
C VAL A 59 -12.71 14.17 -6.08
N ASN A 60 -13.33 14.64 -7.15
CA ASN A 60 -14.71 15.13 -7.09
C ASN A 60 -15.67 14.03 -6.63
N TRP A 61 -15.57 12.83 -7.20
CA TRP A 61 -16.45 11.72 -6.86
C TRP A 61 -16.20 11.16 -5.45
N ALA A 62 -14.93 10.98 -5.07
CA ALA A 62 -14.53 10.32 -3.84
C ALA A 62 -14.62 11.22 -2.60
N PHE A 63 -14.46 12.54 -2.76
CA PHE A 63 -14.39 13.45 -1.60
C PHE A 63 -15.41 14.58 -1.65
N ILE A 64 -15.59 15.23 -2.81
CA ILE A 64 -16.39 16.47 -2.91
C ILE A 64 -17.89 16.15 -2.98
N ASN A 65 -18.29 15.30 -3.92
CA ASN A 65 -19.66 14.84 -4.10
C ASN A 65 -19.97 13.59 -3.25
N ALA A 66 -19.08 13.18 -2.34
CA ALA A 66 -19.27 11.96 -1.57
C ALA A 66 -20.19 12.16 -0.36
N GLN A 67 -20.96 11.12 -0.02
CA GLN A 67 -21.80 11.12 1.17
C GLN A 67 -21.10 10.43 2.34
N TRP A 68 -20.72 11.23 3.34
CA TRP A 68 -19.91 10.79 4.47
C TRP A 68 -20.70 10.11 5.59
N ILE A 69 -21.91 10.61 5.85
CA ILE A 69 -22.75 10.17 6.97
C ILE A 69 -24.17 9.93 6.43
N GLY A 70 -24.80 8.84 6.86
CA GLY A 70 -26.19 8.57 6.53
C GLY A 70 -26.71 7.34 7.29
N PRO A 71 -28.03 7.28 7.53
CA PRO A 71 -28.64 6.15 8.23
C PRO A 71 -28.73 4.88 7.38
N ASP A 72 -28.87 5.00 6.06
CA ASP A 72 -29.06 3.88 5.14
C ASP A 72 -28.57 4.23 3.72
N ARG A 73 -28.73 3.31 2.77
CA ARG A 73 -28.22 3.47 1.39
C ARG A 73 -28.93 4.56 0.58
N SER A 74 -30.10 5.02 0.98
CA SER A 74 -30.90 6.01 0.25
C SER A 74 -30.16 7.34 0.07
N VAL A 75 -29.26 7.70 1.01
CA VAL A 75 -28.46 8.93 0.94
C VAL A 75 -27.44 8.95 -0.18
N CYS A 76 -27.14 7.79 -0.76
CA CYS A 76 -26.19 7.62 -1.86
C CYS A 76 -26.86 7.15 -3.16
N ALA A 77 -28.18 7.00 -3.17
CA ALA A 77 -28.94 6.55 -4.32
C ALA A 77 -29.72 7.72 -4.92
N THR A 78 -29.86 7.75 -6.24
CA THR A 78 -30.68 8.77 -6.91
C THR A 78 -32.18 8.49 -6.73
N VAL A 79 -33.03 9.47 -6.99
CA VAL A 79 -34.50 9.30 -6.94
C VAL A 79 -34.94 8.13 -7.83
N ALA A 80 -34.38 8.00 -9.04
CA ALA A 80 -34.65 6.84 -9.90
C ALA A 80 -34.23 5.48 -9.29
N GLN A 81 -33.27 5.46 -8.37
CA GLN A 81 -32.80 4.28 -7.65
C GLN A 81 -33.51 4.06 -6.29
N GLY A 82 -34.50 4.90 -5.97
CA GLY A 82 -35.23 4.88 -4.70
C GLY A 82 -34.51 5.56 -3.54
N GLY A 83 -33.64 6.52 -3.84
CA GLY A 83 -32.95 7.36 -2.85
C GLY A 83 -33.38 8.82 -2.87
N ILE A 84 -32.55 9.69 -2.28
CA ILE A 84 -32.84 11.12 -2.12
C ILE A 84 -32.02 12.02 -3.06
N GLN A 85 -31.01 11.49 -3.75
CA GLN A 85 -30.13 12.31 -4.58
C GLN A 85 -30.77 12.64 -5.94
N PRO A 86 -30.48 13.81 -6.52
CA PRO A 86 -31.04 14.19 -7.81
C PRO A 86 -30.55 13.26 -8.92
N ASP A 87 -31.37 13.09 -9.96
CA ASP A 87 -30.98 12.28 -11.12
C ASP A 87 -29.77 12.89 -11.82
N GLY A 88 -28.78 12.04 -12.13
CA GLY A 88 -27.47 12.46 -12.64
C GLY A 88 -26.39 12.70 -11.57
N TRP A 89 -26.75 12.63 -10.29
CA TRP A 89 -25.76 12.66 -9.21
C TRP A 89 -24.93 11.39 -9.18
N THR A 90 -23.61 11.54 -9.01
CA THR A 90 -22.68 10.42 -8.79
C THR A 90 -21.66 10.82 -7.72
N GLY A 91 -21.49 9.96 -6.72
CA GLY A 91 -20.58 10.18 -5.61
C GLY A 91 -20.28 8.90 -4.84
N ALA A 92 -19.16 8.88 -4.12
CA ALA A 92 -18.82 7.78 -3.24
C ALA A 92 -19.75 7.74 -2.02
N CYS A 93 -20.08 6.52 -1.57
CA CYS A 93 -20.92 6.30 -0.40
C CYS A 93 -20.09 5.85 0.81
N TRP A 94 -19.44 6.79 1.48
CA TRP A 94 -18.64 6.47 2.68
C TRP A 94 -19.49 6.02 3.86
N ALA A 95 -20.75 6.45 3.95
CA ALA A 95 -21.69 5.95 4.95
C ALA A 95 -21.85 4.41 4.88
N PHE A 96 -21.98 3.86 3.67
CA PHE A 96 -22.04 2.41 3.46
C PHE A 96 -20.69 1.74 3.76
N VAL A 97 -19.59 2.33 3.30
CA VAL A 97 -18.24 1.78 3.54
C VAL A 97 -17.97 1.67 5.04
N ASN A 98 -18.31 2.70 5.81
CA ASN A 98 -18.14 2.69 7.26
C ASN A 98 -19.04 1.65 7.93
N ALA A 99 -20.32 1.58 7.55
CA ALA A 99 -21.26 0.60 8.08
C ALA A 99 -20.85 -0.87 7.79
N LYS A 100 -20.16 -1.11 6.67
CA LYS A 100 -19.68 -2.44 6.26
C LYS A 100 -18.18 -2.65 6.44
N PHE A 101 -17.47 -1.72 7.06
CA PHE A 101 -16.01 -1.79 7.21
C PHE A 101 -15.55 -3.08 7.91
N GLY A 102 -16.25 -3.46 8.99
CA GLY A 102 -15.94 -4.71 9.70
C GLY A 102 -16.10 -5.97 8.83
N GLN A 103 -17.04 -5.97 7.88
CA GLN A 103 -17.23 -7.07 6.94
C GLN A 103 -16.13 -7.08 5.86
N PHE A 104 -15.66 -5.92 5.41
CA PHE A 104 -14.51 -5.84 4.50
C PHE A 104 -13.21 -6.28 5.18
N MET A 105 -13.01 -5.97 6.46
CA MET A 105 -11.80 -6.34 7.19
C MET A 105 -11.77 -7.80 7.64
N PHE A 106 -12.90 -8.31 8.14
CA PHE A 106 -12.95 -9.63 8.80
C PHE A 106 -13.93 -10.61 8.15
N GLY A 107 -14.63 -10.24 7.07
CA GLY A 107 -15.64 -11.10 6.45
C GLY A 107 -16.81 -11.38 7.38
N THR A 108 -17.18 -12.66 7.50
CA THR A 108 -18.24 -13.17 8.38
C THR A 108 -17.70 -13.67 9.72
N TYR A 109 -16.46 -13.32 10.08
CA TYR A 109 -15.86 -13.70 11.35
C TYR A 109 -16.65 -13.09 12.53
N PRO A 110 -16.97 -13.87 13.58
CA PRO A 110 -17.77 -13.41 14.72
C PRO A 110 -17.16 -12.17 15.37
N VAL A 111 -18.00 -11.17 15.71
CA VAL A 111 -17.55 -9.87 16.23
C VAL A 111 -16.71 -10.04 17.49
N GLU A 112 -17.16 -10.90 18.41
CA GLU A 112 -16.48 -11.16 19.69
C GLU A 112 -15.12 -11.83 19.53
N GLU A 113 -14.87 -12.47 18.38
CA GLU A 113 -13.62 -13.19 18.12
C GLU A 113 -12.66 -12.41 17.21
N ARG A 114 -13.06 -11.22 16.72
CA ARG A 114 -12.23 -10.40 15.81
C ARG A 114 -10.86 -10.02 16.38
N TRP A 115 -10.70 -10.05 17.70
CA TRP A 115 -9.42 -9.84 18.36
C TRP A 115 -8.37 -10.85 17.89
N ARG A 116 -8.76 -12.08 17.52
CA ARG A 116 -7.83 -13.12 17.05
C ARG A 116 -7.13 -12.72 15.74
N PRO A 117 -7.84 -12.40 14.64
CA PRO A 117 -7.20 -11.83 13.45
C PRO A 117 -6.39 -10.56 13.71
N ILE A 118 -6.86 -9.68 14.61
CA ILE A 118 -6.14 -8.44 14.95
C ILE A 118 -4.79 -8.78 15.60
N VAL A 119 -4.75 -9.73 16.53
CA VAL A 119 -3.50 -10.18 17.17
C VAL A 119 -2.56 -10.80 16.13
N VAL A 120 -3.06 -11.63 15.22
CA VAL A 120 -2.25 -12.19 14.13
C VAL A 120 -1.66 -11.08 13.25
N ALA A 121 -2.46 -10.07 12.88
CA ALA A 121 -2.01 -8.95 12.08
C ALA A 121 -0.95 -8.11 12.80
N ILE A 122 -1.12 -7.87 14.11
CA ILE A 122 -0.12 -7.17 14.93
C ILE A 122 1.19 -7.96 14.99
N LEU A 123 1.13 -9.27 15.23
CA LEU A 123 2.31 -10.15 15.25
C LEU A 123 3.01 -10.18 13.89
N PHE A 124 2.24 -10.23 12.80
CA PHE A 124 2.78 -10.16 11.44
C PHE A 124 3.55 -8.86 11.22
N VAL A 125 2.97 -7.70 11.53
CA VAL A 125 3.64 -6.40 11.39
C VAL A 125 4.86 -6.32 12.31
N ALA A 126 4.75 -6.78 13.56
CA ALA A 126 5.83 -6.76 14.54
C ALA A 126 7.03 -7.61 14.11
N LEU A 127 6.83 -8.71 13.37
CA LEU A 127 7.90 -9.54 12.81
C LEU A 127 8.38 -9.04 11.44
N LEU A 128 7.49 -8.47 10.63
CA LEU A 128 7.81 -7.97 9.28
C LEU A 128 8.68 -6.70 9.33
N VAL A 129 8.31 -5.71 10.15
CA VAL A 129 9.05 -4.43 10.27
C VAL A 129 10.55 -4.64 10.57
N PRO A 130 10.96 -5.41 11.60
CA PRO A 130 12.37 -5.65 11.87
C PRO A 130 13.06 -6.48 10.78
N LEU A 131 12.33 -7.28 10.00
CA LEU A 131 12.88 -8.01 8.85
C LEU A 131 13.25 -7.04 7.71
N LEU A 132 12.41 -6.03 7.46
CA LEU A 132 12.63 -5.02 6.43
C LEU A 132 13.75 -4.03 6.78
N ILE A 133 14.04 -3.82 8.07
CA ILE A 133 15.07 -2.88 8.52
C ILE A 133 16.47 -3.54 8.42
N PRO A 134 17.39 -3.02 7.59
CA PRO A 134 18.69 -3.67 7.38
C PRO A 134 19.56 -3.78 8.63
N ARG A 135 19.36 -2.91 9.63
CA ARG A 135 20.19 -2.77 10.84
C ARG A 135 19.82 -3.72 12.00
N VAL A 136 18.73 -4.47 11.91
CA VAL A 136 18.28 -5.33 13.01
C VAL A 136 19.11 -6.63 13.09
N PRO A 137 19.65 -7.00 14.26
CA PRO A 137 20.38 -8.26 14.44
C PRO A 137 19.45 -9.48 14.43
N ARG A 138 19.98 -10.67 14.18
CA ARG A 138 19.25 -11.98 14.21
C ARG A 138 18.12 -12.12 13.17
N LYS A 139 18.31 -11.59 11.96
CA LYS A 139 17.34 -11.71 10.85
C LYS A 139 16.94 -13.15 10.51
N GLY A 140 17.87 -14.10 10.65
CA GLY A 140 17.57 -15.52 10.43
C GLY A 140 16.50 -16.05 11.39
N LEU A 141 16.62 -15.74 12.69
CA LEU A 141 15.62 -16.13 13.67
C LEU A 141 14.28 -15.43 13.42
N ASN A 142 14.30 -14.13 13.09
CA ASN A 142 13.09 -13.38 12.77
C ASN A 142 12.37 -13.94 11.53
N ALA A 143 13.12 -14.34 10.50
CA ALA A 143 12.56 -14.99 9.32
C ALA A 143 11.92 -16.35 9.66
N ILE A 144 12.56 -17.17 10.50
CA ILE A 144 11.98 -18.43 10.97
C ILE A 144 10.69 -18.18 11.76
N LEU A 145 10.68 -17.18 12.64
CA LEU A 145 9.47 -16.82 13.40
C LEU A 145 8.35 -16.34 12.47
N LEU A 146 8.65 -15.51 11.48
CA LEU A 146 7.66 -14.98 10.54
C LEU A 146 7.11 -16.03 9.58
N PHE A 147 7.96 -16.90 9.01
CA PHE A 147 7.55 -17.84 7.97
C PHE A 147 7.14 -19.21 8.50
N LEU A 148 7.59 -19.61 9.69
CA LEU A 148 7.33 -20.94 10.25
C LEU A 148 6.44 -20.87 11.49
N ALA A 149 6.82 -20.09 12.50
CA ALA A 149 6.08 -20.05 13.76
C ALA A 149 4.75 -19.30 13.62
N LEU A 150 4.75 -18.15 12.96
CA LEU A 150 3.58 -17.30 12.83
C LEU A 150 2.43 -17.98 12.07
N PRO A 151 2.62 -18.69 10.94
CA PRO A 151 1.51 -19.38 10.28
C PRO A 151 0.87 -20.47 11.15
N VAL A 152 1.68 -21.21 11.92
CA VAL A 152 1.19 -22.23 12.85
C VAL A 152 0.38 -21.59 13.97
N VAL A 153 0.91 -20.53 14.59
CA VAL A 153 0.21 -19.78 15.64
C VAL A 153 -1.08 -19.15 15.10
N ALA A 154 -1.03 -18.56 13.91
CA ALA A 154 -2.18 -17.95 13.25
C ALA A 154 -3.27 -18.99 12.98
N PHE A 155 -2.91 -20.17 12.46
CA PHE A 155 -3.86 -21.25 12.23
C PHE A 155 -4.56 -21.70 13.51
N VAL A 156 -3.79 -21.98 14.56
CA VAL A 156 -4.33 -22.38 15.87
C VAL A 156 -5.26 -21.32 16.46
N LEU A 157 -4.85 -20.04 16.37
CA LEU A 157 -5.62 -18.94 16.94
C LEU A 157 -6.92 -18.66 16.16
N LEU A 158 -6.86 -18.68 14.82
CA LEU A 158 -7.99 -18.34 13.95
C LEU A 158 -9.04 -19.44 13.86
N VAL A 159 -8.61 -20.72 13.81
CA VAL A 159 -9.54 -21.87 13.78
C VAL A 159 -10.20 -22.06 15.15
N GLY A 160 -9.45 -21.85 16.25
CA GLY A 160 -9.93 -22.17 17.58
C GLY A 160 -10.24 -23.66 17.76
N GLY A 161 -11.05 -24.01 18.78
CA GLY A 161 -11.35 -25.41 19.13
C GLY A 161 -10.30 -26.07 20.04
N MET A 162 -9.29 -25.33 20.47
CA MET A 162 -8.25 -25.74 21.41
C MET A 162 -8.14 -24.69 22.54
N PHE A 163 -7.71 -25.10 23.74
CA PHE A 163 -7.53 -24.20 24.89
C PHE A 163 -8.79 -23.42 25.34
N GLY A 164 -9.98 -23.98 25.11
CA GLY A 164 -11.26 -23.35 25.49
C GLY A 164 -11.75 -22.27 24.53
N LEU A 165 -11.05 -22.05 23.40
CA LEU A 165 -11.46 -21.12 22.35
C LEU A 165 -12.61 -21.71 21.53
N PRO A 166 -13.71 -20.98 21.26
CA PRO A 166 -14.73 -21.44 20.33
C PRO A 166 -14.13 -21.68 18.96
N HIS A 167 -14.61 -22.76 18.33
CA HIS A 167 -14.24 -23.14 16.98
C HIS A 167 -14.92 -22.21 15.97
N VAL A 168 -14.14 -21.64 15.05
CA VAL A 168 -14.63 -20.81 13.95
C VAL A 168 -14.27 -21.49 12.65
N GLU A 169 -15.30 -21.89 11.90
CA GLU A 169 -15.15 -22.52 10.60
C GLU A 169 -14.35 -21.63 9.64
N THR A 170 -13.49 -22.26 8.84
CA THR A 170 -12.72 -21.60 7.77
C THR A 170 -13.61 -20.99 6.68
N SER A 171 -14.85 -21.47 6.54
CA SER A 171 -15.89 -20.90 5.68
C SER A 171 -16.25 -19.45 6.04
N ARG A 172 -16.02 -19.06 7.29
CA ARG A 172 -16.31 -17.71 7.79
C ARG A 172 -15.13 -16.76 7.68
N TRP A 173 -13.99 -17.26 7.22
CA TRP A 173 -12.80 -16.45 7.00
C TRP A 173 -12.99 -15.69 5.70
N GLY A 174 -12.96 -14.37 5.76
CA GLY A 174 -13.20 -13.53 4.60
C GLY A 174 -12.69 -12.11 4.83
N GLY A 175 -13.01 -11.22 3.90
CA GLY A 175 -12.46 -9.87 3.90
C GLY A 175 -10.95 -9.88 3.66
N LEU A 176 -10.26 -8.86 4.16
CA LEU A 176 -8.81 -8.66 3.97
C LEU A 176 -7.94 -9.87 4.38
N LEU A 177 -8.47 -10.76 5.23
CA LEU A 177 -7.78 -11.99 5.66
C LEU A 177 -7.65 -13.04 4.54
N VAL A 178 -8.56 -13.05 3.55
CA VAL A 178 -8.64 -14.13 2.54
C VAL A 178 -8.87 -13.60 1.11
N THR A 179 -9.35 -12.37 0.93
CA THR A 179 -9.73 -11.88 -0.41
C THR A 179 -8.57 -11.18 -1.11
N LEU A 180 -7.77 -11.96 -1.83
CA LEU A 180 -7.30 -11.58 -3.16
C LEU A 180 -7.94 -12.57 -4.14
N SER A 181 -9.22 -12.34 -4.47
CA SER A 181 -9.99 -13.07 -5.49
C SER A 181 -10.91 -12.11 -6.21
#